data_AF-A0A2S4N6G1-F1
#
_entry.id   AF-A0A2S4N6G1-F1
#
_cell.length_a   1.000
_cell.length_b   1.000
_cell.length_c   1.000
_cell.angle_alpha   90.00
_cell.angle_beta   90.00
_cell.angle_gamma   90.00
#
_symmetry.space_group_name_H-M   'P 1'
#
loop_
_entity.id
_entity.type
_entity.pdbx_description
1 polymer ?
#
loop_
_entity_poly.entity_id
_entity_poly.type
_entity_poly.pdbx_seq_one_letter_code
_entity_poly.pdbx_strand_id
1 'polypeptide(L)'
;MIAKISFGKFVEGMVKYNHDKTKEKDFNQDKKAELLGVNNIASTSYETIVATLVGHNMMNTRVSKPNIHISLNFVKEDKIDNDSLLQIAQDYMDELGYGHQPFAIYRHYDKEHPHIHIVSSSISIEGKRISDSNIFRRSQSISRDLEYKYGLTVAVKQKGKKAVTGQSLQERIVSHTKYGVHSAKDLLHEAISDVVKQKPIDYADFDAMLSKHHIKRIATETGNTFVFELEEFKRSSVGLEGVKIDVNFSSPALQYQFEVNEKSKKVGHSKVKGKVKSVIDTLSKDKFMKLSDLEVLLRKKGIKLEVKRVEAEKNKGMVYGMVFTDYATGNRYNASEFNMSTKRIMEYIYDNKKLDAIQSNAQPSAPLPRTQREAPSAGAVLLDGLLSSLLMESVANQVDAPQQTPGLKPPKKRKKRR
;
A
#
# COMPACT_ATOMS: atom_id res chain seq x y z
N MET A 1 16.29 -9.91 -0.69
CA MET A 1 15.90 -11.28 -1.06
C MET A 1 14.70 -11.83 -0.24
N ILE A 2 13.67 -12.36 -0.89
CA ILE A 2 12.52 -13.07 -0.28
C ILE A 2 12.36 -14.44 -0.92
N ALA A 3 12.31 -15.50 -0.10
CA ALA A 3 12.06 -16.86 -0.54
C ALA A 3 10.57 -17.23 -0.49
N LYS A 4 10.07 -17.91 -1.52
CA LYS A 4 8.77 -18.60 -1.54
C LYS A 4 9.00 -20.09 -1.70
N ILE A 5 8.49 -20.88 -0.76
CA ILE A 5 8.69 -22.34 -0.74
C ILE A 5 7.33 -23.03 -0.93
N SER A 6 7.26 -24.01 -1.83
CA SER A 6 6.11 -24.88 -2.00
C SER A 6 6.52 -26.35 -2.12
N PHE A 7 5.60 -27.25 -1.77
CA PHE A 7 5.80 -28.70 -1.86
C PHE A 7 4.82 -29.30 -2.87
N GLY A 8 5.32 -30.22 -3.71
CA GLY A 8 4.58 -30.77 -4.84
C GLY A 8 4.61 -32.29 -4.91
N LYS A 9 3.57 -32.86 -5.54
CA LYS A 9 3.45 -34.30 -5.81
C LYS A 9 4.18 -34.73 -7.08
N PHE A 10 4.10 -33.93 -8.14
CA PHE A 10 4.54 -34.30 -9.48
C PHE A 10 5.82 -33.56 -9.87
N VAL A 11 6.96 -34.23 -9.78
CA VAL A 11 8.27 -33.62 -10.08
C VAL A 11 8.43 -33.28 -11.55
N GLU A 12 7.91 -34.15 -12.43
CA GLU A 12 7.98 -33.96 -13.88
C GLU A 12 7.37 -32.64 -14.30
N GLY A 13 6.14 -32.34 -13.85
CA GLY A 13 5.49 -31.06 -14.15
C GLY A 13 6.22 -29.85 -13.58
N MET A 14 6.88 -29.98 -12.42
CA MET A 14 7.65 -28.90 -11.81
C MET A 14 8.93 -28.60 -12.59
N VAL A 15 9.67 -29.64 -13.01
CA VAL A 15 10.87 -29.48 -13.84
C VAL A 15 10.48 -28.97 -15.23
N LYS A 16 9.44 -29.58 -15.85
CA LYS A 16 8.97 -29.23 -17.20
C LYS A 16 8.59 -27.76 -17.30
N TYR A 17 7.85 -27.23 -16.32
CA TYR A 17 7.46 -25.82 -16.30
C TYR A 17 8.66 -24.86 -16.37
N ASN A 18 9.73 -25.13 -15.63
CA ASN A 18 10.91 -24.27 -15.62
C ASN A 18 11.80 -24.52 -16.85
N HIS A 19 11.93 -25.79 -17.27
CA HIS A 19 12.79 -26.18 -18.38
C HIS A 19 12.21 -25.79 -19.75
N ASP A 20 10.90 -25.84 -19.95
CA ASP A 20 10.29 -25.37 -21.21
C ASP A 20 10.51 -23.88 -21.41
N LYS A 21 10.45 -23.08 -20.35
CA LYS A 21 10.71 -21.64 -20.40
C LYS A 21 12.12 -21.30 -20.89
N THR A 22 13.11 -22.19 -20.71
CA THR A 22 14.47 -21.95 -21.23
C THR A 22 14.55 -22.15 -22.74
N LYS A 23 13.54 -22.78 -23.35
CA LYS A 23 13.40 -22.97 -24.80
C LYS A 23 12.53 -21.88 -25.45
N GLU A 24 11.80 -21.12 -24.65
CA GLU A 24 10.94 -20.04 -25.11
C GLU A 24 11.69 -18.71 -25.24
N LYS A 25 11.25 -17.92 -26.23
CA LYS A 25 11.63 -16.52 -26.39
C LYS A 25 10.42 -15.62 -26.20
N ASP A 26 10.64 -14.39 -25.73
CA ASP A 26 9.59 -13.38 -25.64
C ASP A 26 9.31 -12.72 -27.01
N PHE A 27 8.42 -11.72 -27.02
CA PHE A 27 8.06 -11.00 -28.26
C PHE A 27 9.26 -10.29 -28.92
N ASN A 28 10.23 -9.87 -28.12
CA ASN A 28 11.45 -9.19 -28.58
C ASN A 28 12.58 -10.18 -28.92
N GLN A 29 12.30 -11.49 -28.94
CA GLN A 29 13.28 -12.57 -29.15
C GLN A 29 14.28 -12.77 -27.99
N ASP A 30 14.03 -12.16 -26.83
CA ASP A 30 14.85 -12.32 -25.64
C ASP A 30 14.54 -13.65 -24.93
N LYS A 31 15.53 -14.20 -24.21
CA LYS A 31 15.36 -15.43 -23.43
C LYS A 31 14.32 -15.20 -22.32
N LYS A 32 13.33 -16.10 -22.19
CA LYS A 32 12.39 -16.05 -21.04
C LYS A 32 12.96 -16.63 -19.76
N ALA A 33 13.86 -17.60 -19.88
CA ALA A 33 14.53 -18.23 -18.76
C ALA A 33 15.89 -18.81 -19.16
N GLU A 34 16.69 -19.14 -18.16
CA GLU A 34 17.99 -19.77 -18.31
C GLU A 34 18.22 -20.78 -17.18
N LEU A 35 18.72 -21.98 -17.51
CA LEU A 35 19.17 -22.94 -16.52
C LEU A 35 20.58 -22.53 -16.10
N LEU A 36 20.74 -22.08 -14.85
CA LEU A 36 22.02 -21.60 -14.32
C LEU A 36 22.95 -22.77 -13.96
N GLY A 37 22.39 -23.87 -13.48
CA GLY A 37 23.19 -25.02 -13.08
C GLY A 37 22.39 -26.11 -12.37
N VAL A 38 23.08 -27.19 -12.05
CA VAL A 38 22.57 -28.34 -11.29
C VAL A 38 23.57 -28.73 -10.20
N ASN A 39 23.08 -29.32 -9.12
CA ASN A 39 23.88 -29.91 -8.04
C ASN A 39 23.49 -31.38 -7.88
N ASN A 40 24.46 -32.27 -7.69
CA ASN A 40 24.26 -33.71 -7.54
C ASN A 40 23.36 -34.35 -8.63
N ILE A 41 23.42 -33.81 -9.85
CA ILE A 41 22.76 -34.34 -11.05
C ILE A 41 23.83 -34.44 -12.13
N ALA A 42 23.89 -35.58 -12.82
CA ALA A 42 24.97 -35.89 -13.75
C ALA A 42 25.00 -35.00 -15.01
N SER A 43 23.86 -34.41 -15.40
CA SER A 43 23.76 -33.51 -16.54
C SER A 43 22.63 -32.50 -16.39
N THR A 44 22.67 -31.45 -17.21
CA THR A 44 21.65 -30.39 -17.28
C THR A 44 20.45 -30.75 -18.17
N SER A 45 20.42 -31.96 -18.74
CA SER A 45 19.29 -32.42 -19.56
C SER A 45 18.01 -32.59 -18.73
N TYR A 46 16.86 -32.29 -19.35
CA TYR A 46 15.54 -32.47 -18.72
C TYR A 46 15.36 -33.89 -18.19
N GLU A 47 15.72 -34.87 -19.01
CA GLU A 47 15.54 -36.29 -18.74
C GLU A 47 16.37 -36.73 -17.53
N THR A 48 17.65 -36.30 -17.45
CA THR A 48 18.49 -36.63 -16.30
C THR A 48 18.01 -35.95 -15.03
N ILE A 49 17.62 -34.66 -15.09
CA ILE A 49 17.09 -33.94 -13.93
C ILE A 49 15.85 -34.66 -13.38
N VAL A 50 14.87 -34.97 -14.23
CA VAL A 50 13.64 -35.66 -13.82
C VAL A 50 13.98 -37.05 -13.27
N ALA A 51 14.79 -37.85 -13.96
CA ALA A 51 15.14 -39.20 -13.54
C ALA A 51 15.82 -39.21 -12.16
N THR A 52 16.78 -38.32 -11.91
CA THR A 52 17.47 -38.22 -10.62
C THR A 52 16.50 -37.86 -9.49
N LEU A 53 15.63 -36.86 -9.69
CA LEU A 53 14.68 -36.46 -8.65
C LEU A 53 13.59 -37.52 -8.41
N VAL A 54 13.14 -38.22 -9.45
CA VAL A 54 12.22 -39.37 -9.32
C VAL A 54 12.88 -40.49 -8.52
N GLY A 55 14.14 -40.82 -8.80
CA GLY A 55 14.90 -41.82 -8.05
C GLY A 55 14.92 -41.52 -6.55
N HIS A 56 15.17 -40.27 -6.18
CA HIS A 56 15.09 -39.84 -4.78
C HIS A 56 13.70 -40.01 -4.17
N ASN A 57 12.65 -39.60 -4.89
CA ASN A 57 11.28 -39.73 -4.42
C ASN A 57 10.86 -41.19 -4.21
N MET A 58 11.37 -42.11 -5.03
CA MET A 58 11.06 -43.54 -4.94
C MET A 58 11.66 -44.22 -3.71
N MET A 59 12.71 -43.66 -3.10
CA MET A 59 13.26 -44.16 -1.84
C MET A 59 12.27 -44.05 -0.67
N ASN A 60 11.23 -43.21 -0.79
CA ASN A 60 10.19 -43.10 0.23
C ASN A 60 8.83 -42.71 -0.35
N THR A 61 8.10 -43.71 -0.83
CA THR A 61 6.78 -43.55 -1.45
C THR A 61 5.65 -43.18 -0.47
N ARG A 62 5.90 -43.20 0.84
CA ARG A 62 4.92 -42.79 1.87
C ARG A 62 4.72 -41.27 1.91
N VAL A 63 5.66 -40.50 1.35
CA VAL A 63 5.62 -39.04 1.37
C VAL A 63 4.76 -38.51 0.22
N SER A 64 3.59 -37.94 0.53
CA SER A 64 2.60 -37.52 -0.48
C SER A 64 3.03 -36.34 -1.36
N LYS A 65 3.92 -35.47 -0.85
CA LYS A 65 4.51 -34.33 -1.55
C LYS A 65 6.03 -34.35 -1.37
N PRO A 66 6.75 -35.19 -2.14
CA PRO A 66 8.18 -35.41 -1.93
C PRO A 66 9.06 -34.35 -2.58
N ASN A 67 8.50 -33.41 -3.33
CA ASN A 67 9.26 -32.38 -4.06
C ASN A 67 9.16 -31.03 -3.37
N ILE A 68 10.23 -30.25 -3.43
CA ILE A 68 10.27 -28.85 -3.00
C ILE A 68 10.58 -27.96 -4.20
N HIS A 69 9.90 -26.82 -4.25
CA HIS A 69 10.19 -25.75 -5.19
C HIS A 69 10.35 -24.44 -4.43
N ILE A 70 11.45 -23.75 -4.72
CA ILE A 70 11.84 -22.52 -4.04
C ILE A 70 12.02 -21.44 -5.08
N SER A 71 11.38 -20.30 -4.87
CA SER A 71 11.65 -19.09 -5.65
C SER A 71 12.36 -18.07 -4.76
N LEU A 72 13.60 -17.71 -5.10
CA LEU A 72 14.32 -16.62 -4.46
C LEU A 72 14.11 -15.35 -5.29
N ASN A 73 13.56 -14.32 -4.65
CA ASN A 73 13.18 -13.06 -5.29
C ASN A 73 14.06 -11.94 -4.74
N PHE A 74 14.78 -11.25 -5.59
CA PHE A 74 15.70 -10.16 -5.22
C PHE A 74 15.01 -8.81 -5.35
N VAL A 75 15.60 -7.76 -4.77
CA VAL A 75 15.07 -6.41 -4.93
C VAL A 75 15.40 -5.93 -6.34
N LYS A 76 14.54 -5.12 -6.97
CA LYS A 76 14.71 -4.70 -8.37
C LYS A 76 16.03 -3.97 -8.60
N GLU A 77 16.49 -3.22 -7.61
CA GLU A 77 17.72 -2.44 -7.66
C GLU A 77 18.99 -3.30 -7.54
N ASP A 78 18.87 -4.55 -7.05
CA ASP A 78 20.01 -5.47 -6.96
C ASP A 78 20.41 -5.92 -8.37
N LYS A 79 21.58 -5.47 -8.85
CA LYS A 79 22.17 -5.93 -10.11
C LYS A 79 23.00 -7.18 -9.85
N ILE A 80 22.41 -8.36 -10.09
CA ILE A 80 23.04 -9.66 -9.82
C ILE A 80 23.23 -10.42 -11.13
N ASP A 81 24.46 -10.85 -11.38
CA ASP A 81 24.81 -11.71 -12.51
C ASP A 81 24.46 -13.19 -12.26
N ASN A 82 24.59 -14.01 -13.30
CA ASN A 82 24.21 -15.43 -13.22
C ASN A 82 25.10 -16.23 -12.26
N ASP A 83 26.40 -15.94 -12.21
CA ASP A 83 27.34 -16.67 -11.36
C ASP A 83 27.07 -16.38 -9.88
N SER A 84 26.80 -15.12 -9.53
CA SER A 84 26.39 -14.73 -8.18
C SER A 84 25.04 -15.35 -7.80
N LEU A 85 24.07 -15.38 -8.73
CA LEU A 85 22.79 -16.05 -8.49
C LEU A 85 22.95 -17.55 -8.25
N LEU A 86 23.83 -18.21 -9.00
CA LEU A 86 24.15 -19.63 -8.83
C LEU A 86 24.76 -19.88 -7.44
N GLN A 87 25.74 -19.07 -7.04
CA GLN A 87 26.38 -19.22 -5.73
C GLN A 87 25.42 -18.95 -4.57
N ILE A 88 24.61 -17.89 -4.66
CA ILE A 88 23.57 -17.57 -3.66
C ILE A 88 22.59 -18.75 -3.51
N ALA A 89 22.20 -19.37 -4.62
CA ALA A 89 21.29 -20.51 -4.61
C ALA A 89 21.90 -21.74 -3.92
N GLN A 90 23.18 -22.03 -4.18
CA GLN A 90 23.91 -23.14 -3.57
C GLN A 90 24.03 -22.94 -2.06
N ASP A 91 24.53 -21.78 -1.62
CA ASP A 91 24.65 -21.44 -0.20
C ASP A 91 23.28 -21.51 0.52
N TYR A 92 22.24 -21.00 -0.14
CA TYR A 92 20.88 -21.05 0.39
C TYR A 92 20.40 -22.50 0.59
N MET A 93 20.67 -23.38 -0.38
CA MET A 93 20.30 -24.79 -0.30
C MET A 93 21.10 -25.53 0.77
N ASP A 94 22.39 -25.23 0.91
CA ASP A 94 23.27 -25.77 1.96
C ASP A 94 22.73 -25.42 3.35
N GLU A 95 22.50 -24.14 3.63
CA GLU A 95 22.00 -23.68 4.93
C GLU A 95 20.57 -24.16 5.23
N LEU A 96 19.74 -24.39 4.21
CA LEU A 96 18.39 -24.93 4.39
C LEU A 96 18.40 -26.42 4.77
N GLY A 97 19.54 -27.10 4.60
CA GLY A 97 19.73 -28.54 4.83
C GLY A 97 19.52 -29.39 3.57
N TYR A 98 19.56 -28.77 2.39
CA TYR A 98 19.38 -29.40 1.09
C TYR A 98 20.67 -29.47 0.26
N GLY A 99 21.83 -29.09 0.81
CA GLY A 99 23.10 -29.04 0.07
C GLY A 99 23.52 -30.35 -0.60
N HIS A 100 23.28 -31.47 0.07
CA HIS A 100 23.55 -32.80 -0.49
C HIS A 100 22.42 -33.32 -1.41
N GLN A 101 21.35 -32.57 -1.62
CA GLN A 101 20.26 -33.01 -2.50
C GLN A 101 20.54 -32.72 -3.97
N PRO A 102 20.00 -33.55 -4.88
CA PRO A 102 19.94 -33.19 -6.28
C PRO A 102 19.00 -32.00 -6.48
N PHE A 103 19.48 -30.93 -7.12
CA PHE A 103 18.63 -29.79 -7.47
C PHE A 103 19.05 -29.10 -8.76
N ALA A 104 18.09 -28.42 -9.39
CA ALA A 104 18.29 -27.60 -10.59
C ALA A 104 17.86 -26.15 -10.34
N ILE A 105 18.64 -25.19 -10.87
CA ILE A 105 18.46 -23.75 -10.63
C ILE A 105 18.17 -23.03 -11.95
N TYR A 106 17.04 -22.35 -12.03
CA TYR A 106 16.58 -21.61 -13.20
C TYR A 106 16.44 -20.13 -12.89
N ARG A 107 16.94 -19.25 -13.75
CA ARG A 107 16.63 -17.81 -13.75
C ARG A 107 15.47 -17.54 -14.68
N HIS A 108 14.47 -16.77 -14.22
CA HIS A 108 13.38 -16.30 -15.06
C HIS A 108 13.50 -14.79 -15.31
N TYR A 109 13.13 -14.36 -16.50
CA TYR A 109 13.13 -12.95 -16.94
C TYR A 109 11.70 -12.39 -17.09
N ASP A 110 10.69 -13.11 -16.59
CA ASP A 110 9.27 -12.76 -16.75
C ASP A 110 8.74 -11.71 -15.76
N LYS A 111 9.61 -11.14 -14.91
CA LYS A 111 9.30 -10.07 -13.95
C LYS A 111 10.39 -9.02 -13.93
N GLU A 112 10.03 -7.81 -13.52
CA GLU A 112 10.96 -6.68 -13.42
C GLU A 112 12.09 -6.89 -12.39
N HIS A 113 11.84 -7.68 -11.34
CA HIS A 113 12.85 -7.98 -10.33
C HIS A 113 13.57 -9.30 -10.62
N PRO A 114 14.90 -9.39 -10.38
CA PRO A 114 15.64 -10.63 -10.54
C PRO A 114 15.06 -11.72 -9.65
N HIS A 115 14.90 -12.93 -10.18
CA HIS A 115 14.48 -14.08 -9.40
C HIS A 115 14.93 -15.39 -10.03
N ILE A 116 15.12 -16.38 -9.16
CA ILE A 116 15.48 -17.74 -9.55
C ILE A 116 14.51 -18.75 -8.92
N HIS A 117 14.46 -19.92 -9.53
CA HIS A 117 13.63 -21.06 -9.19
C HIS A 117 14.53 -22.28 -8.98
N ILE A 118 14.38 -22.94 -7.84
CA ILE A 118 15.14 -24.13 -7.45
C ILE A 118 14.14 -25.28 -7.29
N VAL A 119 14.40 -26.41 -7.94
CA VAL A 119 13.58 -27.64 -7.84
C VAL A 119 14.44 -28.77 -7.30
N SER A 120 13.94 -29.47 -6.27
CA SER A 120 14.65 -30.56 -5.59
C SER A 120 13.68 -31.62 -5.06
N SER A 121 14.21 -32.80 -4.73
CA SER A 121 13.54 -33.74 -3.84
C SER A 121 13.71 -33.30 -2.38
N SER A 122 12.75 -33.66 -1.54
CA SER A 122 12.81 -33.57 -0.08
C SER A 122 13.12 -34.94 0.56
N ILE A 123 13.47 -35.95 -0.24
CA ILE A 123 13.88 -37.27 0.24
C ILE A 123 15.40 -37.37 0.15
N SER A 124 16.03 -37.50 1.31
CA SER A 124 17.48 -37.63 1.44
C SER A 124 18.00 -38.92 0.81
N ILE A 125 19.33 -39.02 0.70
CA ILE A 125 19.99 -40.22 0.15
C ILE A 125 19.71 -41.47 1.02
N GLU A 126 19.38 -41.27 2.29
CA GLU A 126 18.97 -42.33 3.23
C GLU A 126 17.46 -42.66 3.14
N GLY A 127 16.72 -42.09 2.19
CA GLY A 127 15.28 -42.29 2.05
C GLY A 127 14.43 -41.58 3.13
N LYS A 128 15.01 -40.65 3.90
CA LYS A 128 14.27 -39.91 4.93
C LYS A 128 13.77 -38.58 4.37
N ARG A 129 12.57 -38.16 4.78
CA ARG A 129 12.07 -36.81 4.45
C ARG A 129 12.88 -35.79 5.24
N ILE A 130 13.49 -34.83 4.55
CA ILE A 130 14.15 -33.68 5.16
C ILE A 130 13.10 -32.86 5.93
N SER A 131 13.42 -32.48 7.17
CA SER A 131 12.48 -31.81 8.05
C SER A 131 12.03 -30.45 7.49
N ASP A 132 10.72 -30.26 7.40
CA ASP A 132 10.08 -28.98 7.03
C ASP A 132 9.73 -28.14 8.28
N SER A 133 10.13 -28.58 9.47
CA SER A 133 9.90 -27.86 10.72
C SER A 133 10.48 -26.45 10.63
N ASN A 134 9.63 -25.46 10.89
CA ASN A 134 9.95 -24.03 10.84
C ASN A 134 10.67 -23.59 9.56
N ILE A 135 10.48 -24.29 8.42
CA ILE A 135 11.25 -24.04 7.20
C ILE A 135 11.15 -22.60 6.71
N PHE A 136 9.97 -21.97 6.81
CA PHE A 136 9.79 -20.56 6.44
C PHE A 136 10.57 -19.60 7.36
N ARG A 137 10.66 -19.90 8.66
CA ARG A 137 11.44 -19.09 9.60
C ARG A 137 12.95 -19.26 9.37
N ARG A 138 13.40 -20.50 9.16
CA ARG A 138 14.80 -20.80 8.82
C ARG A 138 15.21 -20.12 7.51
N SER A 139 14.43 -20.32 6.46
CA SER A 139 14.57 -19.67 5.15
C SER A 139 14.65 -18.14 5.25
N GLN A 140 13.83 -17.52 6.11
CA GLN A 140 13.90 -16.08 6.34
C GLN A 140 15.24 -15.65 6.97
N SER A 141 15.74 -16.41 7.95
CA SER A 141 17.04 -16.16 8.59
C SER A 141 18.17 -16.27 7.57
N ILE A 142 18.24 -17.39 6.86
CA ILE A 142 19.20 -17.65 5.77
C ILE A 142 19.16 -16.52 4.76
N SER A 143 17.96 -16.04 4.40
CA SER A 143 17.84 -14.92 3.46
C SER A 143 18.47 -13.62 3.98
N ARG A 144 18.45 -13.36 5.30
CA ARG A 144 19.13 -12.18 5.89
C ARG A 144 20.64 -12.35 5.86
N ASP A 145 21.09 -13.55 6.22
CA ASP A 145 22.52 -13.87 6.32
C ASP A 145 23.18 -13.79 4.95
N LEU A 146 22.51 -14.31 3.91
CA LEU A 146 22.96 -14.20 2.52
C LEU A 146 22.87 -12.78 1.97
N GLU A 147 21.85 -11.99 2.36
CA GLU A 147 21.83 -10.57 1.99
C GLU A 147 23.06 -9.83 2.51
N TYR A 148 23.46 -10.10 3.76
CA TYR A 148 24.68 -9.53 4.33
C TYR A 148 25.93 -10.04 3.61
N LYS A 149 26.04 -11.36 3.42
CA LYS A 149 27.21 -12.01 2.78
C LYS A 149 27.47 -11.51 1.37
N TYR A 150 26.42 -11.30 0.58
CA TYR A 150 26.52 -10.90 -0.83
C TYR A 150 26.30 -9.39 -1.06
N GLY A 151 26.20 -8.60 0.01
CA GLY A 151 25.97 -7.15 -0.09
C GLY A 151 24.65 -6.79 -0.79
N LEU A 152 23.64 -7.64 -0.66
CA LEU A 152 22.33 -7.44 -1.30
C LEU A 152 21.46 -6.49 -0.47
N THR A 153 20.50 -5.87 -1.15
CA THR A 153 19.49 -5.06 -0.45
C THR A 153 18.68 -5.94 0.51
N VAL A 154 18.76 -5.60 1.79
CA VAL A 154 18.10 -6.34 2.85
C VAL A 154 16.59 -6.18 2.71
N ALA A 155 15.89 -7.22 2.23
CA ALA A 155 14.44 -7.21 2.03
C ALA A 155 13.71 -7.39 3.37
N VAL A 156 14.01 -6.56 4.37
CA VAL A 156 13.45 -6.71 5.72
C VAL A 156 11.96 -6.38 5.63
N LYS A 157 11.11 -7.32 6.05
CA LYS A 157 9.86 -6.95 6.71
C LYS A 157 10.24 -6.03 7.86
N GLN A 158 9.91 -4.75 7.77
CA GLN A 158 9.91 -3.81 8.90
C GLN A 158 8.98 -4.31 10.02
N LYS A 159 9.36 -5.37 10.73
CA LYS A 159 8.85 -5.63 12.07
C LYS A 159 9.55 -4.64 12.98
N GLY A 160 8.84 -3.57 13.33
CA GLY A 160 9.21 -2.71 14.45
C GLY A 160 10.27 -1.64 14.20
N LYS A 161 10.66 -1.35 12.96
CA LYS A 161 11.19 -0.01 12.67
C LYS A 161 9.97 0.88 12.45
N LYS A 162 9.77 1.82 13.39
CA LYS A 162 9.00 3.05 13.14
C LYS A 162 9.28 3.50 11.71
N ALA A 163 8.21 3.90 11.02
CA ALA A 163 8.19 4.50 9.69
C ALA A 163 9.58 4.93 9.21
N VAL A 164 9.96 4.53 7.98
CA VAL A 164 11.03 5.19 7.21
C VAL A 164 11.03 6.66 7.59
N THR A 165 12.04 7.10 8.34
CA THR A 165 11.99 8.33 9.13
C THR A 165 11.74 9.49 8.17
N GLY A 166 10.50 9.97 8.12
CA GLY A 166 10.06 11.06 7.26
C GLY A 166 8.86 10.76 6.34
N GLN A 167 8.52 9.50 6.06
CA GLN A 167 7.37 9.17 5.19
C GLN A 167 6.07 9.04 5.99
N SER A 168 5.07 9.82 5.59
CA SER A 168 3.67 9.71 6.01
C SER A 168 3.06 8.35 5.67
N LEU A 169 1.98 8.00 6.37
CA LEU A 169 1.20 6.79 6.09
C LEU A 169 0.70 6.77 4.63
N GLN A 170 0.33 7.93 4.10
CA GLN A 170 -0.11 8.10 2.71
C GLN A 170 1.01 7.76 1.71
N GLU A 171 2.23 8.28 1.91
CA GLU A 171 3.37 7.95 1.03
C GLU A 171 3.72 6.46 1.07
N ARG A 172 3.53 5.82 2.22
CA ARG A 172 3.72 4.38 2.39
C ARG A 172 2.61 3.55 1.74
N ILE A 173 1.37 4.04 1.74
CA ILE A 173 0.26 3.44 1.00
C ILE A 173 0.54 3.51 -0.51
N VAL A 174 0.96 4.67 -1.03
CA VAL A 174 1.30 4.88 -2.44
C VAL A 174 2.48 4.00 -2.87
N SER A 175 3.54 3.92 -2.07
CA SER A 175 4.70 3.08 -2.40
C SER A 175 4.38 1.59 -2.30
N HIS A 176 3.48 1.18 -1.40
CA HIS A 176 2.98 -0.19 -1.37
C HIS A 176 2.20 -0.55 -2.62
N THR A 177 1.26 0.29 -3.04
CA THR A 177 0.44 0.02 -4.24
C THR A 177 1.27 0.04 -5.52
N LYS A 178 2.31 0.88 -5.58
CA LYS A 178 3.15 1.04 -6.78
C LYS A 178 4.33 0.05 -6.86
N TYR A 179 4.94 -0.29 -5.73
CA TYR A 179 6.20 -1.04 -5.69
C TYR A 179 6.17 -2.28 -4.79
N GLY A 180 5.09 -2.50 -4.02
CA GLY A 180 4.97 -3.65 -3.12
C GLY A 180 5.91 -3.64 -1.91
N VAL A 181 6.47 -2.48 -1.55
CA VAL A 181 7.58 -2.35 -0.59
C VAL A 181 7.14 -2.50 0.88
N HIS A 182 5.88 -2.20 1.20
CA HIS A 182 5.33 -2.36 2.56
C HIS A 182 4.39 -3.57 2.68
N SER A 183 4.11 -4.01 3.91
CA SER A 183 3.09 -5.02 4.19
C SER A 183 1.70 -4.38 4.18
N ALA A 184 0.80 -4.86 3.31
CA ALA A 184 -0.61 -4.43 3.32
C ALA A 184 -1.24 -4.56 4.71
N LYS A 185 -0.92 -5.66 5.40
CA LYS A 185 -1.39 -5.92 6.77
C LYS A 185 -0.90 -4.85 7.74
N ASP A 186 0.36 -4.41 7.65
CA ASP A 186 0.93 -3.46 8.61
C ASP A 186 0.39 -2.05 8.34
N LEU A 187 0.23 -1.67 7.06
CA LEU A 187 -0.39 -0.40 6.67
C LEU A 187 -1.84 -0.32 7.13
N LEU A 188 -2.62 -1.37 6.88
CA LEU A 188 -4.01 -1.45 7.35
C LEU A 188 -4.07 -1.46 8.87
N HIS A 189 -3.16 -2.16 9.55
CA HIS A 189 -3.12 -2.18 11.02
C HIS A 189 -2.89 -0.77 11.59
N GLU A 190 -1.90 -0.05 11.08
CA GLU A 190 -1.58 1.31 11.49
C GLU A 190 -2.75 2.26 11.24
N ALA A 191 -3.29 2.26 10.02
CA ALA A 191 -4.40 3.13 9.64
C ALA A 191 -5.67 2.85 10.44
N ILE A 192 -6.08 1.58 10.56
CA ILE A 192 -7.28 1.19 11.32
C ILE A 192 -7.08 1.50 12.81
N SER A 193 -5.89 1.25 13.37
CA SER A 193 -5.57 1.60 14.75
C SER A 193 -5.72 3.09 15.01
N ASP A 194 -5.24 3.93 14.09
CA ASP A 194 -5.36 5.39 14.21
C ASP A 194 -6.81 5.87 14.08
N VAL A 195 -7.63 5.19 13.27
CA VAL A 195 -9.07 5.45 13.23
C VAL A 195 -9.76 5.00 14.52
N VAL A 196 -9.46 3.82 15.07
CA VAL A 196 -10.04 3.34 16.33
C VAL A 196 -9.70 4.28 17.50
N LYS A 197 -8.49 4.84 17.54
CA LYS A 197 -8.09 5.86 18.53
C LYS A 197 -8.91 7.15 18.46
N GLN A 198 -9.50 7.47 17.30
CA GLN A 198 -10.40 8.63 17.14
C GLN A 198 -11.79 8.39 17.74
N LYS A 199 -12.02 7.21 18.35
CA LYS A 199 -13.22 6.80 19.07
C LYS A 199 -14.50 6.93 18.24
N PRO A 200 -14.58 6.26 17.06
CA PRO A 200 -15.82 6.16 16.29
C PRO A 200 -16.94 5.57 17.15
N ILE A 201 -18.16 6.04 16.94
CA ILE A 201 -19.34 5.62 17.71
C ILE A 201 -20.29 4.69 16.96
N ASP A 202 -20.09 4.53 15.65
CA ASP A 202 -20.81 3.60 14.79
C ASP A 202 -20.01 3.33 13.50
N TYR A 203 -20.55 2.47 12.64
CA TYR A 203 -19.93 2.14 11.36
C TYR A 203 -19.89 3.30 10.37
N ALA A 204 -20.86 4.21 10.39
CA ALA A 204 -20.89 5.34 9.46
C ALA A 204 -19.77 6.35 9.80
N ASP A 205 -19.57 6.63 11.09
CA ASP A 205 -18.48 7.45 11.60
C ASP A 205 -17.13 6.76 11.37
N PHE A 206 -17.05 5.44 11.59
CA PHE A 206 -15.84 4.66 11.29
C PHE A 206 -15.46 4.70 9.81
N ASP A 207 -16.42 4.46 8.90
CA ASP A 207 -16.19 4.47 7.46
C ASP A 207 -15.81 5.88 6.96
N ALA A 208 -16.42 6.94 7.53
CA ALA A 208 -16.06 8.32 7.23
C ALA A 208 -14.64 8.71 7.70
N MET A 209 -14.11 8.02 8.72
CA MET A 209 -12.72 8.19 9.16
C MET A 209 -11.76 7.36 8.29
N LEU A 210 -12.13 6.13 7.93
CA LEU A 210 -11.33 5.27 7.05
C LEU A 210 -11.14 5.86 5.65
N SER A 211 -12.16 6.53 5.11
CA SER A 211 -12.08 7.16 3.78
C SER A 211 -10.99 8.22 3.69
N LYS A 212 -10.66 8.90 4.79
CA LYS A 212 -9.53 9.86 4.88
C LYS A 212 -8.16 9.20 4.73
N HIS A 213 -8.10 7.89 4.97
CA HIS A 213 -6.92 7.06 4.76
C HIS A 213 -7.01 6.28 3.44
N HIS A 214 -8.00 6.58 2.58
CA HIS A 214 -8.29 5.84 1.35
C HIS A 214 -8.52 4.34 1.61
N ILE A 215 -9.16 4.02 2.74
CA ILE A 215 -9.52 2.65 3.11
C ILE A 215 -11.04 2.49 3.02
N LYS A 216 -11.46 1.39 2.40
CA LYS A 216 -12.85 0.96 2.35
C LYS A 216 -13.06 -0.30 3.17
N ARG A 217 -14.12 -0.31 3.97
CA ARG A 217 -14.62 -1.49 4.67
C ARG A 217 -15.73 -2.15 3.85
N ILE A 218 -15.63 -3.46 3.65
CA ILE A 218 -16.63 -4.26 2.94
C ILE A 218 -17.13 -5.35 3.89
N ALA A 219 -18.45 -5.45 4.05
CA ALA A 219 -19.07 -6.52 4.82
C ALA A 219 -19.02 -7.84 4.04
N THR A 220 -18.60 -8.92 4.69
CA THR A 220 -18.70 -10.27 4.10
C THR A 220 -20.14 -10.76 4.07
N GLU A 221 -20.47 -11.70 3.19
CA GLU A 221 -21.81 -12.33 3.10
C GLU A 221 -22.30 -12.92 4.43
N THR A 222 -21.38 -13.36 5.29
CA THR A 222 -21.68 -13.91 6.62
C THR A 222 -21.83 -12.84 7.73
N GLY A 223 -21.61 -11.55 7.43
CA GLY A 223 -21.71 -10.43 8.37
C GLY A 223 -20.66 -10.36 9.50
N ASN A 224 -19.97 -11.47 9.77
CA ASN A 224 -19.07 -11.61 10.93
C ASN A 224 -17.68 -11.02 10.72
N THR A 225 -17.29 -10.74 9.48
CA THR A 225 -15.96 -10.24 9.14
C THR A 225 -16.05 -9.03 8.23
N PHE A 226 -15.06 -8.13 8.35
CA PHE A 226 -14.87 -7.04 7.41
C PHE A 226 -13.63 -7.26 6.58
N VAL A 227 -13.71 -6.90 5.32
CA VAL A 227 -12.58 -6.86 4.41
C VAL A 227 -12.20 -5.39 4.23
N PHE A 228 -10.93 -5.06 4.46
CA PHE A 228 -10.41 -3.72 4.28
C PHE A 228 -9.56 -3.64 3.00
N GLU A 229 -9.88 -2.66 2.16
CA GLU A 229 -9.23 -2.42 0.86
C GLU A 229 -8.67 -1.00 0.78
N LEU A 230 -7.51 -0.85 0.14
CA LEU A 230 -6.94 0.46 -0.21
C LEU A 230 -7.49 0.91 -1.58
N GLU A 231 -8.05 2.12 -1.65
CA GLU A 231 -8.77 2.63 -2.83
C GLU A 231 -7.85 3.23 -3.92
N GLU A 232 -6.61 3.60 -3.60
CA GLU A 232 -5.70 4.22 -4.58
C GLU A 232 -5.26 3.20 -5.65
N PHE A 233 -5.82 3.38 -6.85
CA PHE A 233 -5.57 2.70 -8.13
C PHE A 233 -6.30 1.37 -8.34
N LYS A 234 -7.01 1.29 -9.48
CA LYS A 234 -7.84 0.18 -10.00
C LYS A 234 -7.15 -1.21 -10.08
N ARG A 235 -5.92 -1.37 -9.62
CA ARG A 235 -5.24 -2.65 -9.44
C ARG A 235 -5.46 -3.15 -8.02
N SER A 236 -6.67 -3.68 -7.80
CA SER A 236 -7.01 -4.71 -6.81
C SER A 236 -6.02 -4.87 -5.66
N SER A 237 -6.14 -4.04 -4.62
CA SER A 237 -5.64 -4.46 -3.32
C SER A 237 -6.48 -5.67 -2.90
N VAL A 238 -5.84 -6.82 -2.66
CA VAL A 238 -6.57 -7.98 -2.15
C VAL A 238 -7.00 -7.61 -0.74
N GLY A 239 -8.30 -7.39 -0.56
CA GLY A 239 -8.83 -7.01 0.72
C GLY A 239 -8.46 -8.02 1.81
N LEU A 240 -8.13 -7.51 3.00
CA LEU A 240 -7.74 -8.33 4.13
C LEU A 240 -8.85 -8.37 5.17
N GLU A 241 -9.21 -9.59 5.60
CA GLU A 241 -10.14 -9.79 6.70
C GLU A 241 -9.59 -9.15 7.99
N GLY A 242 -10.44 -8.40 8.69
CA GLY A 242 -10.09 -7.70 9.92
C GLY A 242 -9.37 -8.59 10.93
N VAL A 243 -9.89 -9.80 11.18
CA VAL A 243 -9.30 -10.78 12.11
C VAL A 243 -7.90 -11.25 11.69
N LYS A 244 -7.60 -11.26 10.39
CA LYS A 244 -6.26 -11.58 9.86
C LYS A 244 -5.28 -10.42 10.03
N ILE A 245 -5.79 -9.18 10.14
CA ILE A 245 -5.00 -7.98 10.47
C ILE A 245 -4.76 -7.96 11.99
N ASP A 246 -5.83 -7.85 12.78
CA ASP A 246 -5.87 -7.85 14.24
C ASP A 246 -7.23 -8.41 14.71
N VAL A 247 -7.22 -9.22 15.78
CA VAL A 247 -8.45 -9.76 16.38
C VAL A 247 -9.43 -8.65 16.81
N ASN A 248 -8.93 -7.48 17.18
CA ASN A 248 -9.72 -6.32 17.57
C ASN A 248 -10.42 -5.62 16.39
N PHE A 249 -10.11 -5.99 15.14
CA PHE A 249 -10.76 -5.46 13.94
C PHE A 249 -11.84 -6.40 13.39
N SER A 250 -12.25 -7.39 14.18
CA SER A 250 -13.45 -8.18 13.89
C SER A 250 -14.73 -7.36 14.04
N SER A 251 -15.82 -7.77 13.37
CA SER A 251 -17.11 -7.08 13.47
C SER A 251 -17.63 -6.98 14.91
N PRO A 252 -17.63 -8.06 15.71
CA PRO A 252 -18.07 -7.98 17.11
C PRO A 252 -17.18 -7.08 17.98
N ALA A 253 -15.85 -7.10 17.77
CA ALA A 253 -14.93 -6.29 18.56
C ALA A 253 -15.10 -4.79 18.28
N LEU A 254 -15.25 -4.41 17.01
CA LEU A 254 -15.51 -3.02 16.61
C LEU A 254 -16.87 -2.55 17.14
N GLN A 255 -17.91 -3.37 17.00
CA GLN A 255 -19.24 -3.07 17.54
C GLN A 255 -19.19 -2.81 19.06
N TYR A 256 -18.53 -3.68 19.82
CA TYR A 256 -18.33 -3.49 21.26
C TYR A 256 -17.58 -2.19 21.57
N GLN A 257 -16.51 -1.89 20.81
CA GLN A 257 -15.74 -0.67 21.00
C GLN A 257 -16.58 0.58 20.72
N PHE A 258 -17.48 0.54 19.73
CA PHE A 258 -18.41 1.64 19.43
C PHE A 258 -19.37 1.90 20.59
N GLU A 259 -19.93 0.85 21.19
CA GLU A 259 -20.82 0.98 22.35
C GLU A 259 -20.10 1.59 23.56
N VAL A 260 -18.85 1.17 23.80
CA VAL A 260 -17.99 1.75 24.86
C VAL A 260 -17.73 3.24 24.57
N ASN A 261 -17.40 3.58 23.32
CA ASN A 261 -17.15 4.96 22.89
C ASN A 261 -18.39 5.84 23.05
N GLU A 262 -19.55 5.34 22.63
CA GLU A 262 -20.83 6.06 22.72
C GLU A 262 -21.23 6.33 24.18
N LYS A 263 -21.11 5.33 25.06
CA LYS A 263 -21.34 5.48 26.51
C LYS A 263 -20.40 6.51 27.13
N SER A 264 -19.10 6.38 26.85
CA SER A 264 -18.08 7.35 27.28
C SER A 264 -18.41 8.77 26.83
N LYS A 265 -18.84 8.93 25.57
CA LYS A 265 -19.22 10.22 24.99
C LYS A 265 -20.44 10.82 25.69
N LYS A 266 -21.48 10.03 25.97
CA LYS A 266 -22.68 10.46 26.72
C LYS A 266 -22.32 10.94 28.13
N VAL A 267 -21.50 10.18 28.87
CA VAL A 267 -21.06 10.55 30.23
C VAL A 267 -20.28 11.86 30.25
N GLY A 268 -19.39 12.09 29.27
CA GLY A 268 -18.58 13.30 29.19
C GLY A 268 -19.32 14.55 28.70
N HIS A 269 -20.50 14.39 28.08
CA HIS A 269 -21.16 15.44 27.29
C HIS A 269 -21.36 16.75 28.08
N SER A 270 -22.02 16.70 29.24
CA SER A 270 -22.33 17.89 30.04
C SER A 270 -21.07 18.64 30.50
N LYS A 271 -20.05 17.90 30.95
CA LYS A 271 -18.77 18.47 31.40
C LYS A 271 -18.03 19.17 30.27
N VAL A 272 -17.94 18.54 29.10
CA VAL A 272 -17.27 19.11 27.92
C VAL A 272 -18.06 20.31 27.39
N LYS A 273 -19.39 20.22 27.34
CA LYS A 273 -20.26 21.34 26.98
C LYS A 273 -20.01 22.56 27.86
N GLY A 274 -19.92 22.37 29.18
CA GLY A 274 -19.63 23.45 30.14
C GLY A 274 -18.27 24.11 29.88
N LYS A 275 -17.22 23.32 29.63
CA LYS A 275 -15.89 23.84 29.27
C LYS A 275 -15.93 24.69 28.00
N VAL A 276 -16.55 24.18 26.93
CA VAL A 276 -16.67 24.90 25.64
C VAL A 276 -17.48 26.17 25.81
N LYS A 277 -18.65 26.08 26.47
CA LYS A 277 -19.53 27.22 26.72
C LYS A 277 -18.81 28.34 27.49
N SER A 278 -18.00 27.99 28.50
CA SER A 278 -17.23 28.97 29.28
C SER A 278 -16.23 29.79 28.46
N VAL A 279 -15.84 29.32 27.27
CA VAL A 279 -14.98 30.05 26.33
C VAL A 279 -15.84 30.80 25.31
N ILE A 280 -16.82 30.13 24.71
CA ILE A 280 -17.67 30.72 23.68
C ILE A 280 -18.50 31.90 24.21
N ASP A 281 -18.99 31.83 25.45
CA ASP A 281 -19.78 32.91 26.07
C ASP A 281 -18.94 34.18 26.36
N THR A 282 -17.60 34.11 26.26
CA THR A 282 -16.72 35.28 26.41
C THR A 282 -16.52 36.08 25.11
N LEU A 283 -17.00 35.56 23.98
CA LEU A 283 -16.91 36.23 22.70
C LEU A 283 -17.83 37.47 22.66
N SER A 284 -17.31 38.59 22.16
CA SER A 284 -18.04 39.86 22.05
C SER A 284 -17.87 40.47 20.67
N LYS A 285 -18.91 41.17 20.18
CA LYS A 285 -18.87 41.89 18.88
C LYS A 285 -17.87 43.04 18.87
N ASP A 286 -17.60 43.62 20.04
CA ASP A 286 -16.72 44.79 20.16
C ASP A 286 -15.23 44.41 20.08
N LYS A 287 -14.91 43.12 20.12
CA LYS A 287 -13.54 42.62 20.06
C LYS A 287 -13.46 41.31 19.28
N PHE A 288 -13.29 41.43 17.95
CA PHE A 288 -13.04 40.27 17.09
C PHE A 288 -11.82 39.47 17.56
N MET A 289 -12.01 38.17 17.74
CA MET A 289 -10.97 37.23 18.17
C MET A 289 -10.47 36.41 16.99
N LYS A 290 -9.17 36.13 16.91
CA LYS A 290 -8.64 35.25 15.86
C LYS A 290 -9.02 33.80 16.14
N LEU A 291 -9.24 33.00 15.09
CA LEU A 291 -9.53 31.57 15.23
C LEU A 291 -8.41 30.84 15.98
N SER A 292 -7.15 31.22 15.75
CA SER A 292 -6.00 30.70 16.50
C SER A 292 -6.08 30.98 18.02
N ASP A 293 -6.61 32.13 18.41
CA ASP A 293 -6.71 32.51 19.82
C ASP A 293 -7.83 31.72 20.52
N LEU A 294 -8.95 31.50 19.81
CA LEU A 294 -10.02 30.62 20.28
C LEU A 294 -9.51 29.19 20.51
N GLU A 295 -8.71 28.65 19.59
CA GLU A 295 -8.07 27.34 19.77
C GLU A 295 -7.19 27.29 21.02
N VAL A 296 -6.41 28.35 21.30
CA VAL A 296 -5.57 28.43 22.51
C VAL A 296 -6.42 28.45 23.78
N LEU A 297 -7.51 29.22 23.82
CA LEU A 297 -8.41 29.28 24.97
C LEU A 297 -9.09 27.93 25.25
N LEU A 298 -9.57 27.26 24.20
CA LEU A 298 -10.14 25.92 24.32
C LEU A 298 -9.09 24.90 24.77
N ARG A 299 -7.87 24.98 24.23
CA ARG A 299 -6.75 24.11 24.64
C ARG A 299 -6.43 24.27 26.12
N LYS A 300 -6.45 25.49 26.67
CA LYS A 300 -6.30 25.76 28.11
C LYS A 300 -7.41 25.12 28.96
N LYS A 301 -8.61 24.93 28.41
CA LYS A 301 -9.70 24.16 29.04
C LYS A 301 -9.62 22.65 28.81
N GLY A 302 -8.56 22.18 28.16
CA GLY A 302 -8.37 20.77 27.82
C GLY A 302 -9.19 20.31 26.61
N ILE A 303 -9.55 21.23 25.71
CA ILE A 303 -10.34 20.95 24.50
C ILE A 303 -9.53 21.27 23.24
N LYS A 304 -9.39 20.30 22.34
CA LYS A 304 -8.91 20.53 20.97
C LYS A 304 -10.08 20.99 20.10
N LEU A 305 -9.88 22.04 19.31
CA LEU A 305 -10.82 22.49 18.29
C LEU A 305 -10.33 22.05 16.90
N GLU A 306 -11.22 21.44 16.12
CA GLU A 306 -11.04 21.20 14.69
C GLU A 306 -12.18 21.88 13.91
N VAL A 307 -11.84 22.61 12.85
CA VAL A 307 -12.83 23.25 11.96
C VAL A 307 -13.02 22.42 10.70
N LYS A 308 -14.28 22.21 10.30
CA LYS A 308 -14.66 21.60 9.03
C LYS A 308 -14.84 22.70 7.99
N ARG A 309 -14.15 22.57 6.85
CA ARG A 309 -14.13 23.56 5.76
C ARG A 309 -14.77 23.00 4.50
N VAL A 310 -15.47 23.86 3.76
CA VAL A 310 -16.07 23.49 2.47
C VAL A 310 -14.98 23.26 1.43
N GLU A 311 -15.05 22.16 0.70
CA GLU A 311 -14.10 21.82 -0.37
C GLU A 311 -14.58 22.26 -1.76
N ALA A 312 -15.88 22.48 -1.94
CA ALA A 312 -16.48 22.90 -3.20
C ALA A 312 -16.01 24.30 -3.64
N GLU A 313 -15.74 24.47 -4.93
CA GLU A 313 -15.09 25.66 -5.51
C GLU A 313 -15.77 26.98 -5.12
N LYS A 314 -17.11 27.02 -5.17
CA LYS A 314 -17.89 28.26 -4.94
C LYS A 314 -17.71 28.85 -3.53
N ASN A 315 -17.33 28.05 -2.53
CA ASN A 315 -17.16 28.49 -1.13
C ASN A 315 -15.91 27.87 -0.46
N LYS A 316 -14.89 27.53 -1.25
CA LYS A 316 -13.73 26.76 -0.78
C LYS A 316 -13.08 27.42 0.44
N GLY A 317 -12.84 26.63 1.47
CA GLY A 317 -12.20 27.08 2.71
C GLY A 317 -13.14 27.74 3.73
N MET A 318 -14.42 27.98 3.43
CA MET A 318 -15.37 28.49 4.44
C MET A 318 -15.59 27.47 5.56
N VAL A 319 -15.51 27.91 6.82
CA VAL A 319 -15.80 27.06 7.99
C VAL A 319 -17.31 26.84 8.09
N TYR A 320 -17.74 25.57 8.04
CA TYR A 320 -19.16 25.19 8.19
C TYR A 320 -19.43 24.35 9.45
N GLY A 321 -18.39 23.78 10.07
CA GLY A 321 -18.52 22.96 11.28
C GLY A 321 -17.37 23.15 12.25
N MET A 322 -17.66 22.94 13.54
CA MET A 322 -16.66 22.87 14.61
C MET A 322 -16.80 21.55 15.36
N VAL A 323 -15.68 20.90 15.62
CA VAL A 323 -15.57 19.66 16.41
C VAL A 323 -14.67 19.92 17.61
N PHE A 324 -15.19 19.63 18.79
CA PHE A 324 -14.52 19.75 20.07
C PHE A 324 -14.11 18.37 20.56
N THR A 325 -12.82 18.16 20.78
CA THR A 325 -12.28 16.90 21.30
C THR A 325 -11.72 17.13 22.70
N ASP A 326 -12.21 16.39 23.69
CA ASP A 326 -11.69 16.47 25.06
C ASP A 326 -10.37 15.70 25.17
N TYR A 327 -9.29 16.36 25.56
CA TYR A 327 -7.97 15.72 25.64
C TYR A 327 -7.91 14.59 26.69
N ALA A 328 -8.71 14.68 27.75
CA ALA A 328 -8.69 13.69 28.81
C ALA A 328 -9.33 12.35 28.38
N THR A 329 -10.41 12.42 27.60
CA THR A 329 -11.19 11.23 27.23
C THR A 329 -11.05 10.81 25.76
N GLY A 330 -10.58 11.71 24.89
CA GLY A 330 -10.57 11.54 23.44
C GLY A 330 -11.95 11.65 22.78
N ASN A 331 -13.02 11.93 23.53
CA ASN A 331 -14.37 12.01 23.00
C ASN A 331 -14.55 13.28 22.15
N ARG A 332 -15.22 13.13 21.00
CA ARG A 332 -15.43 14.18 19.99
C ARG A 332 -16.89 14.62 19.95
N TYR A 333 -17.13 15.92 19.92
CA TYR A 333 -18.46 16.52 19.92
C TYR A 333 -18.56 17.60 18.85
N ASN A 334 -19.52 17.48 17.94
CA ASN A 334 -19.84 18.57 17.01
C ASN A 334 -20.54 19.71 17.77
N ALA A 335 -20.38 20.95 17.29
CA ALA A 335 -21.05 22.11 17.87
C ALA A 335 -22.58 21.94 17.98
N SER A 336 -23.21 21.29 17.00
CA SER A 336 -24.64 20.98 17.02
C SER A 336 -25.04 20.10 18.21
N GLU A 337 -24.18 19.18 18.66
CA GLU A 337 -24.44 18.33 19.84
C GLU A 337 -24.46 19.14 21.15
N PHE A 338 -23.88 20.34 21.14
CA PHE A 338 -23.95 21.28 22.25
C PHE A 338 -25.04 22.35 22.07
N ASN A 339 -25.87 22.24 21.03
CA ASN A 339 -26.83 23.27 20.61
C ASN A 339 -26.15 24.60 20.27
N MET A 340 -24.93 24.54 19.73
CA MET A 340 -24.16 25.71 19.32
C MET A 340 -24.13 25.81 17.79
N SER A 341 -24.35 27.02 17.27
CA SER A 341 -24.29 27.29 15.83
C SER A 341 -22.87 27.72 15.45
N THR A 342 -22.20 26.92 14.63
CA THR A 342 -20.88 27.29 14.06
C THR A 342 -20.94 28.64 13.36
N LYS A 343 -22.00 28.88 12.57
CA LYS A 343 -22.20 30.14 11.86
C LYS A 343 -22.23 31.33 12.83
N ARG A 344 -22.98 31.21 13.94
CA ARG A 344 -23.04 32.25 14.97
C ARG A 344 -21.69 32.47 15.65
N ILE A 345 -20.97 31.41 16.00
CA ILE A 345 -19.63 31.55 16.60
C ILE A 345 -18.70 32.30 15.64
N MET A 346 -18.74 31.95 14.35
CA MET A 346 -17.91 32.59 13.33
C MET A 346 -18.23 34.08 13.09
N GLU A 347 -19.38 34.60 13.51
CA GLU A 347 -19.67 36.05 13.46
C GLU A 347 -18.76 36.87 14.37
N TYR A 348 -18.15 36.24 15.39
CA TYR A 348 -17.25 36.87 16.36
C TYR A 348 -15.77 36.55 16.11
N ILE A 349 -15.48 35.70 15.12
CA ILE A 349 -14.16 35.11 14.89
C ILE A 349 -13.60 35.54 13.54
N TYR A 350 -12.40 36.11 13.56
CA TYR A 350 -11.60 36.33 12.37
C TYR A 350 -10.80 35.06 12.03
N ASP A 351 -11.10 34.45 10.89
CA ASP A 351 -10.44 33.24 10.40
C ASP A 351 -9.08 33.54 9.76
N ASN A 352 -8.10 33.85 10.60
CA ASN A 352 -6.73 34.09 10.19
C ASN A 352 -6.06 32.87 9.53
N LYS A 353 -6.56 31.65 9.78
CA LYS A 353 -6.02 30.41 9.20
C LYS A 353 -6.43 30.17 7.75
N LYS A 354 -7.42 30.90 7.24
CA LYS A 354 -7.80 30.83 5.82
C LYS A 354 -6.69 31.34 4.90
N LEU A 355 -5.87 32.29 5.38
CA LEU A 355 -4.78 32.91 4.61
C LEU A 355 -3.53 32.03 4.52
N ASP A 356 -3.18 31.33 5.61
CA ASP A 356 -2.03 30.41 5.64
C ASP A 356 -2.22 29.22 4.67
N ALA A 357 -3.46 28.76 4.50
CA ALA A 357 -3.80 27.67 3.57
C ALA A 357 -3.78 28.08 2.08
N ILE A 358 -3.84 29.38 1.79
CA ILE A 358 -3.71 29.92 0.43
C ILE A 358 -2.22 30.09 0.08
N GLN A 359 -1.39 30.48 1.05
CA GLN A 359 0.06 30.65 0.85
C GLN A 359 0.83 29.33 0.77
N SER A 360 0.40 28.26 1.46
CA SER A 360 1.04 26.94 1.37
C SER A 360 0.76 26.17 0.06
N ASN A 361 -0.19 26.63 -0.76
CA ASN A 361 -0.52 26.06 -2.07
C ASN A 361 0.05 26.86 -3.26
N ALA A 362 0.78 27.96 -3.01
CA ALA A 362 1.57 28.60 -4.04
C ALA A 362 2.82 27.74 -4.26
N GLN A 363 2.93 27.08 -5.42
CA GLN A 363 4.17 26.44 -5.84
C GLN A 363 5.32 27.45 -5.71
N PRO A 364 6.51 27.06 -5.22
CA PRO A 364 7.69 27.91 -5.38
C PRO A 364 7.85 28.16 -6.88
N SER A 365 7.82 29.43 -7.27
CA SER A 365 8.11 29.85 -8.63
C SER A 365 9.43 29.22 -9.07
N ALA A 366 9.42 28.61 -10.24
CA ALA A 366 10.59 27.97 -10.83
C ALA A 366 11.79 28.93 -10.76
N PRO A 367 13.00 28.45 -10.41
CA PRO A 367 14.18 29.29 -10.49
C PRO A 367 14.31 29.80 -11.93
N LEU A 368 14.43 31.12 -12.10
CA LEU A 368 14.76 31.72 -13.38
C LEU A 368 15.99 31.00 -13.97
N PRO A 369 15.97 30.66 -15.28
CA PRO A 369 17.09 29.96 -15.89
C PRO A 369 18.35 30.81 -15.73
N ARG A 370 19.40 30.22 -15.15
CA ARG A 370 20.74 30.81 -15.15
C ARG A 370 21.15 31.02 -16.59
N THR A 371 21.23 32.28 -17.00
CA THR A 371 21.86 32.70 -18.25
C THR A 371 23.31 32.20 -18.25
N GLN A 372 23.63 31.35 -19.21
CA GLN A 372 25.03 31.09 -19.55
C GLN A 372 25.64 32.41 -20.02
N ARG A 373 26.73 32.81 -19.37
CA ARG A 373 27.59 33.89 -19.87
C ARG A 373 28.27 33.37 -21.12
N GLU A 374 27.81 33.80 -22.29
CA GLU A 374 28.65 33.84 -23.48
C GLU A 374 29.35 35.20 -23.56
N ALA A 375 30.65 35.15 -23.83
CA ALA A 375 31.50 36.30 -24.08
C ALA A 375 31.15 36.97 -25.43
N PRO A 376 31.44 38.27 -25.62
CA PRO A 376 30.83 39.05 -26.68
C PRO A 376 31.56 38.86 -28.02
N SER A 377 30.79 38.71 -29.10
CA SER A 377 31.25 39.03 -30.46
C SER A 377 30.31 40.06 -31.10
N ALA A 378 30.92 41.06 -31.73
CA ALA A 378 30.33 42.30 -32.19
C ALA A 378 29.44 42.20 -33.46
N GLY A 379 28.58 43.20 -33.64
CA GLY A 379 27.83 43.53 -34.88
C GLY A 379 26.32 43.65 -34.63
N ALA A 380 25.77 44.84 -34.36
CA ALA A 380 25.08 45.73 -35.32
C ALA A 380 23.76 45.13 -35.86
N VAL A 381 22.57 45.77 -35.92
CA VAL A 381 22.10 47.18 -35.86
C VAL A 381 20.54 47.15 -36.01
N LEU A 382 19.82 48.11 -35.38
CA LEU A 382 18.42 48.63 -35.63
C LEU A 382 17.20 47.68 -35.48
N LEU A 383 15.93 48.10 -35.29
CA LEU A 383 15.18 49.18 -34.61
C LEU A 383 13.68 48.84 -34.85
N ASP A 384 12.77 49.31 -34.00
CA ASP A 384 11.30 49.35 -34.14
C ASP A 384 10.54 48.01 -34.15
N GLY A 385 9.42 47.78 -33.45
CA GLY A 385 8.36 48.68 -33.00
C GLY A 385 7.05 48.23 -33.67
N LEU A 386 6.07 47.73 -32.89
CA LEU A 386 4.63 48.04 -33.03
C LEU A 386 3.70 47.04 -32.30
N LEU A 387 2.81 47.65 -31.52
CA LEU A 387 1.55 47.11 -31.02
C LEU A 387 0.51 46.94 -32.14
N SER A 388 -0.46 46.08 -31.83
CA SER A 388 -1.91 46.21 -32.09
C SER A 388 -2.58 45.45 -33.24
N SER A 389 -3.65 44.79 -32.80
CA SER A 389 -5.00 44.68 -33.37
C SER A 389 -5.28 43.72 -34.54
N LEU A 390 -6.19 42.77 -34.30
CA LEU A 390 -7.51 42.59 -34.97
C LEU A 390 -8.22 41.37 -34.31
N LEU A 391 -9.27 41.52 -33.50
CA LEU A 391 -10.71 41.56 -33.87
C LEU A 391 -11.04 40.61 -35.05
N MET A 392 -11.63 39.43 -34.81
CA MET A 392 -13.06 39.15 -34.52
C MET A 392 -13.88 39.04 -35.80
N GLU A 393 -14.33 37.83 -36.15
CA GLU A 393 -15.71 37.64 -36.61
C GLU A 393 -16.17 36.18 -36.60
N SER A 394 -17.42 36.07 -36.18
CA SER A 394 -18.27 34.90 -36.02
C SER A 394 -19.01 34.55 -37.31
N VAL A 395 -19.30 33.27 -37.57
CA VAL A 395 -20.59 32.85 -38.15
C VAL A 395 -21.01 31.51 -37.52
N ALA A 396 -22.28 31.47 -37.12
CA ALA A 396 -22.96 30.34 -36.50
C ALA A 396 -23.81 29.56 -37.52
N ASN A 397 -24.24 28.37 -37.09
CA ASN A 397 -25.39 27.55 -37.55
C ASN A 397 -25.19 26.72 -38.85
N GLN A 398 -25.69 25.48 -38.98
CA GLN A 398 -26.62 24.67 -38.17
C GLN A 398 -26.63 23.18 -38.62
N VAL A 399 -26.98 22.29 -37.67
CA VAL A 399 -27.67 20.97 -37.72
C VAL A 399 -27.39 19.93 -38.83
N ASP A 400 -26.95 18.73 -38.43
CA ASP A 400 -27.67 17.46 -38.70
C ASP A 400 -27.16 16.31 -37.80
N ALA A 401 -28.08 15.45 -37.36
CA ALA A 401 -27.88 14.23 -36.58
C ALA A 401 -28.65 13.08 -37.25
N PRO A 402 -28.61 11.82 -36.80
CA PRO A 402 -27.54 11.02 -36.19
C PRO A 402 -27.27 9.71 -36.98
N GLN A 403 -26.14 9.03 -36.74
CA GLN A 403 -25.96 7.62 -37.15
C GLN A 403 -25.73 6.69 -35.96
N GLN A 404 -26.54 5.64 -35.94
CA GLN A 404 -26.53 4.49 -35.03
C GLN A 404 -25.37 3.53 -35.33
N THR A 405 -24.96 2.73 -34.34
CA THR A 405 -24.50 1.31 -34.43
C THR A 405 -24.02 0.84 -33.02
N PRO A 406 -23.84 -0.46 -32.73
CA PRO A 406 -24.91 -1.37 -32.33
C PRO A 406 -24.70 -1.98 -30.92
N GLY A 407 -25.78 -2.52 -30.35
CA GLY A 407 -25.86 -3.03 -28.98
C GLY A 407 -24.98 -4.24 -28.67
N LEU A 408 -24.37 -4.19 -27.48
CA LEU A 408 -23.70 -5.29 -26.81
C LEU A 408 -24.74 -6.25 -26.19
N LYS A 409 -24.65 -7.53 -26.54
CA LYS A 409 -25.48 -8.63 -25.97
C LYS A 409 -25.04 -8.95 -24.53
N PRO A 410 -25.98 -9.28 -23.61
CA PRO A 410 -25.66 -9.68 -22.24
C PRO A 410 -25.21 -11.15 -22.15
N PRO A 411 -24.46 -11.53 -21.09
CA PRO A 411 -23.87 -12.86 -20.96
C PRO A 411 -24.90 -13.94 -20.54
N LYS A 412 -24.75 -15.14 -21.13
CA LYS A 412 -25.58 -16.32 -20.89
C LYS A 412 -25.33 -16.92 -19.48
N LYS A 413 -26.41 -17.15 -18.73
CA LYS A 413 -26.44 -17.91 -17.46
C LYS A 413 -26.05 -19.38 -17.69
N ARG A 414 -25.07 -19.90 -16.93
CA ARG A 414 -24.77 -21.35 -16.85
C ARG A 414 -25.79 -22.04 -15.94
N LYS A 415 -26.43 -23.10 -16.45
CA LYS A 415 -27.29 -24.03 -15.72
C LYS A 415 -26.48 -24.83 -14.70
N LYS A 416 -26.95 -24.90 -13.45
CA LYS A 416 -26.55 -25.90 -12.45
C LYS A 416 -27.05 -27.28 -12.93
N ARG A 417 -26.17 -28.28 -12.98
CA ARG A 417 -26.59 -29.70 -13.05
C ARG A 417 -26.83 -30.17 -11.62
N ARG A 418 -27.92 -30.95 -11.49
CA ARG A 418 -28.39 -31.62 -10.29
C ARG A 418 -27.35 -32.55 -9.71
#